data_AF-A0A1G1V4U1-F1
#
_entry.id   AF-A0A1G1V4U1-F1
#
_cell.length_a   1.000
_cell.length_b   1.000
_cell.length_c   1.000
_cell.angle_alpha   90.00
_cell.angle_beta   90.00
_cell.angle_gamma   90.00
#
_symmetry.space_group_name_H-M   'P 1'
#
loop_
_entity.id
_entity.type
_entity.pdbx_description
1 polymer ?
#
loop_
_entity_poly.entity_id
_entity_poly.type
_entity_poly.pdbx_seq_one_letter_code
_entity_poly.pdbx_strand_id
1 'polypeptide(L)'
;MLFLLSGGLLFFLLYMGINGAATLTLLADRFRKEEVVSTEDKTPPTRPSLVDFPKVTREPEITIKGYSEAGTSVGIYRNDKLITEVQVGEDSKFSAKITLEKGENIIAFIARDKAGNDSEKYDGNVVIFDNEPPFIEVTSPVDGQEVAEKVLVIEGKTEGGSKITANERIGTVDADGNFTIKYTLAEGENSILLVAIDRGENKTEKTLTVKYSP
;
A
#
# COMPACT_ATOMS: atom_id res chain seq x y z
N MET A 1 58.47 36.95 85.75
CA MET A 1 59.87 36.88 85.30
C MET A 1 59.87 37.12 83.79
N LEU A 2 60.48 38.23 83.39
CA LEU A 2 60.57 38.78 82.04
C LEU A 2 61.74 38.12 81.30
N PHE A 3 61.59 37.71 80.03
CA PHE A 3 62.65 37.76 79.01
C PHE A 3 62.02 37.84 77.60
N LEU A 4 62.14 39.03 77.02
CA LEU A 4 62.16 39.31 75.58
C LEU A 4 63.45 38.73 74.99
N LEU A 5 63.38 38.09 73.82
CA LEU A 5 64.43 37.95 72.80
C LEU A 5 63.79 37.12 71.67
N SER A 6 63.92 37.37 70.38
CA SER A 6 64.30 38.50 69.52
C SER A 6 64.15 37.91 68.11
N GLY A 7 63.77 38.71 67.12
CA GLY A 7 63.46 38.23 65.77
C GLY A 7 64.52 37.30 65.15
N GLY A 8 64.05 36.33 64.38
CA GLY A 8 64.93 35.52 63.53
C GLY A 8 64.48 34.08 63.27
N LEU A 9 63.25 33.85 62.80
CA LEU A 9 62.99 32.67 61.98
C LEU A 9 61.97 32.94 60.86
N LEU A 10 62.01 34.17 60.34
CA LEU A 10 61.53 34.49 58.99
C LEU A 10 62.66 34.18 57.99
N PHE A 11 63.22 32.97 58.06
CA PHE A 11 64.19 32.45 57.08
C PHE A 11 64.23 30.92 57.10
N PHE A 12 63.07 30.29 57.32
CA PHE A 12 62.89 28.83 57.21
C PHE A 12 61.82 28.43 56.17
N LEU A 13 61.49 29.36 55.25
CA LEU A 13 60.55 29.13 54.15
C LEU A 13 61.18 29.40 52.77
N LEU A 14 62.47 29.11 52.62
CA LEU A 14 63.14 29.17 51.31
C LEU A 14 64.12 28.00 51.05
N TYR A 15 64.10 26.95 51.88
CA TYR A 15 64.99 25.78 51.68
C TYR A 15 64.38 24.41 51.99
N MET A 16 63.06 24.26 51.86
CA MET A 16 62.43 22.94 51.80
C MET A 16 61.31 22.92 50.76
N GLY A 17 61.62 22.25 49.64
CA GLY A 17 60.72 21.32 48.96
C GLY A 17 59.34 21.81 48.55
N ILE A 18 59.20 22.07 47.25
CA ILE A 18 57.95 21.89 46.49
C ILE A 18 57.24 20.61 46.98
N ASN A 19 56.01 20.74 47.46
CA ASN A 19 54.92 19.75 47.36
C ASN A 19 53.64 20.29 48.03
N GLY A 20 53.20 21.47 47.58
CA GLY A 20 51.84 21.96 47.84
C GLY A 20 50.93 21.56 46.69
N ALA A 21 50.26 20.40 46.79
CA ALA A 21 49.01 20.06 46.10
C ALA A 21 48.64 18.58 46.35
N ALA A 22 48.17 18.26 47.56
CA ALA A 22 47.33 17.08 47.77
C ALA A 22 45.98 17.54 48.33
N THR A 23 45.31 18.36 47.52
CA THR A 23 43.90 18.71 47.67
C THR A 23 43.04 17.45 47.63
N LEU A 24 42.45 17.07 48.75
CA LEU A 24 41.10 16.48 48.89
C LEU A 24 40.55 15.56 47.76
N THR A 25 41.34 14.66 47.16
CA THR A 25 40.84 13.71 46.15
C THR A 25 40.24 12.45 46.79
N LEU A 26 39.28 12.59 47.73
CA LEU A 26 38.65 11.43 48.38
C LEU A 26 37.13 11.54 48.59
N LEU A 27 36.49 12.58 48.05
CA LEU A 27 35.02 12.75 48.09
C LEU A 27 34.39 13.19 46.75
N ALA A 28 35.14 13.15 45.64
CA ALA A 28 34.59 13.42 44.30
C ALA A 28 34.17 12.14 43.56
N ASP A 29 34.56 10.95 44.04
CA ASP A 29 34.35 9.69 43.32
C ASP A 29 33.01 9.01 43.66
N ARG A 30 32.18 9.64 44.51
CA ARG A 30 30.90 9.08 44.98
C ARG A 30 29.64 9.72 44.36
N PHE A 31 29.82 10.53 43.32
CA PHE A 31 28.73 11.09 42.51
C PHE A 31 29.06 11.09 41.02
N ARG A 32 29.79 10.07 40.54
CA ARG A 32 29.65 9.69 39.12
C ARG A 32 28.26 9.07 39.00
N LYS A 33 27.27 9.91 38.70
CA LYS A 33 25.95 9.46 38.23
C LYS A 33 26.25 8.53 37.06
N GLU A 34 26.17 7.23 37.28
CA GLU A 34 26.15 6.27 36.19
C GLU A 34 24.93 6.63 35.37
N GLU A 35 25.14 7.35 34.27
CA GLU A 35 24.15 7.39 33.21
C GLU A 35 24.07 5.96 32.70
N VAL A 36 23.06 5.24 33.18
CA VAL A 36 22.67 3.95 32.63
C VAL A 36 22.31 4.23 31.18
N VAL A 37 23.26 4.01 30.27
CA VAL A 37 22.99 4.01 28.84
C VAL A 37 21.94 2.93 28.62
N SER A 38 20.75 3.34 28.18
CA SER A 38 19.66 2.43 27.80
C SER A 38 20.20 1.42 26.79
N THR A 39 20.27 0.14 27.16
CA THR A 39 20.60 -0.96 26.24
C THR A 39 19.42 -1.40 25.39
N GLU A 40 18.24 -0.78 25.59
CA GLU A 40 17.05 -1.05 24.80
C GLU A 40 17.20 -0.40 23.42
N ASP A 41 17.09 -1.22 22.38
CA ASP A 41 17.08 -0.76 21.00
C ASP A 41 15.77 -0.02 20.71
N LYS A 42 15.90 1.21 20.21
CA LYS A 42 14.78 2.09 19.87
C LYS A 42 14.78 2.49 18.40
N THR A 43 15.63 1.85 17.60
CA THR A 43 15.80 2.19 16.18
C THR A 43 14.79 1.39 15.37
N PRO A 44 13.81 2.03 14.72
CA PRO A 44 12.91 1.32 13.84
C PRO A 44 13.63 0.69 12.65
N PRO A 45 13.17 -0.49 12.18
CA PRO A 45 13.62 -1.02 10.91
C PRO A 45 13.15 -0.13 9.75
N THR A 46 13.80 -0.27 8.60
CA THR A 46 13.36 0.40 7.37
C THR A 46 11.98 -0.08 6.93
N ARG A 47 11.25 0.76 6.18
CA ARG A 47 9.98 0.35 5.57
C ARG A 47 10.18 -0.82 4.60
N PRO A 48 9.23 -1.78 4.54
CA PRO A 48 9.22 -2.80 3.50
C PRO A 48 9.20 -2.20 2.09
N SER A 49 9.94 -2.81 1.16
CA SER A 49 9.90 -2.53 -0.28
C SER A 49 9.09 -3.61 -0.99
N LEU A 50 8.01 -3.23 -1.67
CA LEU A 50 7.09 -4.18 -2.31
C LEU A 50 7.48 -4.48 -3.76
N VAL A 51 7.27 -5.73 -4.18
CA VAL A 51 7.14 -6.08 -5.60
C VAL A 51 5.73 -5.71 -6.04
N ASP A 52 5.60 -5.24 -7.29
CA ASP A 52 4.30 -4.86 -7.85
C ASP A 52 3.28 -6.02 -7.76
N PHE A 53 2.03 -5.66 -7.48
CA PHE A 53 0.90 -6.58 -7.34
C PHE A 53 -0.31 -5.94 -8.04
N PRO A 54 -1.31 -6.74 -8.46
CA PRO A 54 -2.37 -6.25 -9.34
C PRO A 54 -3.20 -5.12 -8.72
N LYS A 55 -3.59 -4.13 -9.52
CA LYS A 55 -4.55 -3.08 -9.12
C LYS A 55 -6.00 -3.56 -9.17
N VAL A 56 -6.30 -4.50 -10.06
CA VAL A 56 -7.60 -5.17 -10.17
C VAL A 56 -7.37 -6.67 -10.39
N THR A 57 -8.17 -7.53 -9.77
CA THR A 57 -8.07 -8.98 -9.89
C THR A 57 -9.44 -9.66 -9.82
N ARG A 58 -9.57 -10.80 -10.49
CA ARG A 58 -10.72 -11.72 -10.40
C ARG A 58 -10.51 -12.82 -9.37
N GLU A 59 -9.30 -12.91 -8.83
CA GLU A 59 -8.93 -13.92 -7.84
C GLU A 59 -9.21 -13.39 -6.43
N PRO A 60 -9.87 -14.18 -5.56
CA PRO A 60 -10.15 -13.78 -4.18
C PRO A 60 -8.90 -13.75 -3.31
N GLU A 61 -7.76 -14.23 -3.82
CA GLU A 61 -6.49 -14.23 -3.12
C GLU A 61 -5.36 -13.74 -4.02
N ILE A 62 -4.44 -12.98 -3.46
CA ILE A 62 -3.22 -12.54 -4.14
C ILE A 62 -1.99 -12.89 -3.30
N THR A 63 -0.84 -13.01 -3.95
CA THR A 63 0.45 -13.15 -3.28
C THR A 63 1.17 -11.82 -3.27
N ILE A 64 1.41 -11.28 -2.07
CA ILE A 64 2.28 -10.13 -1.88
C ILE A 64 3.71 -10.63 -1.71
N LYS A 65 4.64 -9.99 -2.42
CA LYS A 65 6.07 -10.23 -2.30
C LYS A 65 6.77 -8.91 -2.03
N GLY A 66 7.86 -8.96 -1.29
CA GLY A 66 8.65 -7.79 -1.02
C GLY A 66 9.96 -8.10 -0.31
N TYR A 67 10.62 -7.04 0.07
CA TYR A 67 11.90 -7.02 0.76
C TYR A 67 11.77 -6.22 2.05
N SER A 68 12.46 -6.66 3.09
CA SER A 68 12.56 -5.97 4.37
C SER A 68 13.86 -6.43 5.06
N GLU A 69 14.21 -5.80 6.17
CA GLU A 69 15.39 -6.19 6.95
C GLU A 69 15.30 -7.64 7.45
N ALA A 70 16.36 -8.42 7.27
CA ALA A 70 16.41 -9.83 7.67
C ALA A 70 16.16 -10.01 9.17
N GLY A 71 15.34 -11.00 9.53
CA GLY A 71 15.02 -11.28 10.93
C GLY A 71 14.00 -10.33 11.58
N THR A 72 13.41 -9.41 10.81
CA THR A 72 12.20 -8.66 11.18
C THR A 72 10.92 -9.44 10.81
N SER A 73 9.76 -8.98 11.27
CA SER A 73 8.45 -9.39 10.74
C SER A 73 7.83 -8.27 9.91
N VAL A 74 6.92 -8.61 8.99
CA VAL A 74 6.08 -7.67 8.25
C VAL A 74 4.62 -7.97 8.55
N GLY A 75 3.96 -7.04 9.24
CA GLY A 75 2.51 -7.03 9.41
C GLY A 75 1.83 -6.50 8.14
N ILE A 76 0.85 -7.24 7.64
CA ILE A 76 0.06 -6.89 6.46
C ILE A 76 -1.35 -6.57 6.90
N TYR A 77 -1.83 -5.40 6.48
CA TYR A 77 -3.12 -4.86 6.86
C TYR A 77 -4.01 -4.75 5.63
N ARG A 78 -5.29 -5.08 5.78
CA ARG A 78 -6.36 -4.79 4.82
C ARG A 78 -7.37 -3.90 5.51
N ASN A 79 -7.67 -2.73 4.94
CA ASN A 79 -8.67 -1.79 5.50
C ASN A 79 -8.38 -1.49 6.98
N ASP A 80 -7.11 -1.16 7.28
CA ASP A 80 -6.55 -0.89 8.62
C ASP A 80 -6.58 -2.05 9.63
N LYS A 81 -7.04 -3.23 9.24
CA LYS A 81 -7.03 -4.43 10.08
C LYS A 81 -5.84 -5.32 9.74
N LEU A 82 -5.06 -5.72 10.75
CA LEU A 82 -4.02 -6.73 10.58
C LEU A 82 -4.65 -8.06 10.13
N ILE A 83 -4.26 -8.54 8.96
CA ILE A 83 -4.76 -9.79 8.40
C ILE A 83 -3.73 -10.93 8.50
N THR A 84 -2.44 -10.62 8.46
CA THR A 84 -1.37 -11.59 8.63
C THR A 84 -0.06 -10.90 9.00
N GLU A 85 0.87 -11.66 9.56
CA GLU A 85 2.24 -11.25 9.83
C GLU A 85 3.20 -12.33 9.29
N VAL A 86 4.25 -11.92 8.59
CA VAL A 86 5.23 -12.83 7.99
C VAL A 86 6.64 -12.51 8.44
N GLN A 87 7.44 -13.54 8.71
CA GLN A 87 8.86 -13.39 9.03
C GLN A 87 9.66 -13.12 7.74
N VAL A 88 10.65 -12.24 7.85
CA VAL A 88 11.55 -11.90 6.75
C VAL A 88 12.74 -12.85 6.79
N GLY A 89 12.99 -13.54 5.67
CA GLY A 89 14.09 -14.49 5.56
C GLY A 89 15.46 -13.82 5.64
N GLU A 90 16.50 -14.63 5.86
CA GLU A 90 17.91 -14.19 5.82
C GLU A 90 18.30 -13.60 4.46
N ASP A 91 17.58 -13.95 3.38
CA ASP A 91 17.75 -13.35 2.06
C ASP A 91 17.01 -12.00 1.89
N SER A 92 16.51 -11.43 2.99
CA SER A 92 15.78 -10.16 3.05
C SER A 92 14.48 -10.15 2.25
N LYS A 93 13.88 -11.32 1.98
CA LYS A 93 12.61 -11.44 1.25
C LYS A 93 11.47 -11.91 2.15
N PHE A 94 10.25 -11.51 1.79
CA PHE A 94 9.03 -12.07 2.34
C PHE A 94 8.00 -12.35 1.24
N SER A 95 7.11 -13.29 1.51
CA SER A 95 5.98 -13.63 0.65
C SER A 95 4.78 -14.00 1.51
N ALA A 96 3.62 -13.44 1.21
CA ALA A 96 2.38 -13.71 1.95
C ALA A 96 1.22 -13.86 0.98
N LYS A 97 0.39 -14.88 1.18
CA LYS A 97 -0.90 -14.99 0.49
C LYS A 97 -1.95 -14.28 1.33
N ILE A 98 -2.71 -13.37 0.73
CA ILE A 98 -3.77 -12.63 1.40
C ILE A 98 -5.10 -12.83 0.69
N THR A 99 -6.18 -12.93 1.45
CA THR A 99 -7.55 -12.98 0.93
C THR A 99 -8.10 -11.56 0.82
N LEU A 100 -8.77 -11.26 -0.29
CA LEU A 100 -9.41 -9.98 -0.57
C LEU A 100 -10.89 -10.02 -0.18
N GLU A 101 -11.43 -8.88 0.23
CA GLU A 101 -12.87 -8.61 0.28
C GLU A 101 -13.34 -8.13 -1.09
N LYS A 102 -14.60 -8.41 -1.46
CA LYS A 102 -15.17 -7.91 -2.72
C LYS A 102 -15.08 -6.38 -2.77
N GLY A 103 -14.70 -5.84 -3.92
CA GLY A 103 -14.50 -4.41 -4.12
C GLY A 103 -13.11 -3.93 -3.69
N GLU A 104 -13.02 -2.72 -3.14
CA GLU A 104 -11.76 -2.07 -2.80
C GLU A 104 -11.10 -2.66 -1.55
N ASN A 105 -9.81 -2.97 -1.65
CA ASN A 105 -8.96 -3.44 -0.56
C ASN A 105 -7.78 -2.49 -0.41
N ILE A 106 -7.73 -1.73 0.69
CA ILE A 106 -6.58 -0.88 1.01
C ILE A 106 -5.55 -1.73 1.73
N ILE A 107 -4.43 -2.01 1.05
CA ILE A 107 -3.35 -2.84 1.59
C ILE A 107 -2.24 -1.94 2.15
N ALA A 108 -1.84 -2.21 3.40
CA ALA A 108 -0.77 -1.50 4.09
C ALA A 108 0.20 -2.46 4.80
N PHE A 109 1.40 -1.97 5.09
CA PHE A 109 2.51 -2.79 5.63
C PHE A 109 3.27 -2.05 6.72
N ILE A 110 3.71 -2.79 7.74
CA ILE A 110 4.58 -2.32 8.82
C ILE A 110 5.62 -3.40 9.10
N ALA A 111 6.91 -3.06 9.07
CA ALA A 111 7.96 -3.96 9.55
C ALA A 111 8.16 -3.78 11.06
N ARG A 112 8.43 -4.87 11.78
CA ARG A 112 8.71 -4.88 13.21
C ARG A 112 9.99 -5.64 13.50
N ASP A 113 10.91 -5.02 14.23
CA ASP A 113 12.14 -5.67 14.67
C ASP A 113 11.92 -6.57 15.91
N LYS A 114 12.99 -7.23 16.38
CA LYS A 114 12.94 -8.08 17.58
C LYS A 114 12.78 -7.31 18.89
N ALA A 115 13.12 -6.03 18.90
CA ALA A 115 12.94 -5.14 20.05
C ALA A 115 11.52 -4.57 20.13
N GLY A 116 10.71 -4.75 19.08
CA GLY A 116 9.33 -4.29 18.98
C GLY A 116 9.19 -2.90 18.36
N ASN A 117 10.24 -2.35 17.74
CA ASN A 117 10.15 -1.09 17.02
C ASN A 117 9.48 -1.29 15.66
N ASP A 118 8.50 -0.43 15.34
CA ASP A 118 7.76 -0.45 14.09
C ASP A 118 8.34 0.54 13.08
N SER A 119 8.48 0.13 11.83
CA SER A 119 8.78 1.02 10.72
C SER A 119 7.67 2.05 10.51
N GLU A 120 7.93 3.09 9.71
CA GLU A 120 6.85 3.90 9.15
C GLU A 120 5.84 3.00 8.40
N LYS A 121 4.56 3.35 8.43
CA LYS A 121 3.52 2.63 7.68
C LYS A 121 3.74 2.85 6.18
N TYR A 122 3.72 1.77 5.42
CA TYR A 122 3.54 1.84 3.98
C TYR A 122 2.03 1.82 3.71
N ASP A 123 1.47 2.96 3.32
CA ASP A 123 0.04 3.11 3.01
C ASP A 123 -0.22 3.20 1.50
N GLY A 124 -1.46 2.93 1.10
CA GLY A 124 -2.02 3.51 -0.13
C GLY A 124 -2.06 2.61 -1.36
N ASN A 125 -1.97 1.30 -1.18
CA ASN A 125 -2.09 0.35 -2.29
C ASN A 125 -3.49 -0.25 -2.35
N VAL A 126 -4.29 0.21 -3.31
CA VAL A 126 -5.64 -0.30 -3.55
C VAL A 126 -5.60 -1.48 -4.51
N VAL A 127 -6.25 -2.59 -4.11
CA VAL A 127 -6.56 -3.73 -4.98
C VAL A 127 -8.08 -3.87 -5.07
N ILE A 128 -8.61 -3.84 -6.28
CA ILE A 128 -10.03 -4.09 -6.52
C ILE A 128 -10.21 -5.59 -6.81
N PHE A 129 -10.94 -6.30 -5.94
CA PHE A 129 -11.36 -7.66 -6.23
C PHE A 129 -12.73 -7.64 -6.89
N ASP A 130 -12.77 -8.05 -8.16
CA ASP A 130 -13.99 -8.12 -8.94
C ASP A 130 -14.03 -9.34 -9.87
N ASN A 131 -14.93 -10.28 -9.56
CA ASN A 131 -15.15 -11.53 -10.27
C ASN A 131 -16.55 -11.63 -10.91
N GLU A 132 -17.33 -10.55 -10.95
CA GLU A 132 -18.70 -10.58 -11.47
C GLU A 132 -18.77 -9.94 -12.85
N PRO A 133 -19.31 -10.62 -13.88
CA PRO A 133 -19.51 -10.00 -15.17
C PRO A 133 -20.46 -8.78 -15.12
N PRO A 134 -20.20 -7.74 -15.95
CA PRO A 134 -21.14 -6.64 -16.10
C PRO A 134 -22.42 -7.11 -16.77
N PHE A 135 -23.57 -6.48 -16.53
CA PHE A 135 -24.80 -6.83 -17.24
C PHE A 135 -24.90 -6.15 -18.62
N ILE A 136 -25.79 -6.63 -19.50
CA ILE A 136 -26.16 -5.95 -20.75
C ILE A 136 -27.69 -5.90 -20.88
N GLU A 137 -28.24 -4.70 -20.78
CA GLU A 137 -29.64 -4.40 -21.06
C GLU A 137 -29.73 -3.51 -22.29
N VAL A 138 -30.48 -3.91 -23.31
CA VAL A 138 -30.69 -3.09 -24.52
C VAL A 138 -32.06 -2.45 -24.38
N THR A 139 -32.12 -1.12 -24.42
CA THR A 139 -33.37 -0.35 -24.35
C THR A 139 -33.91 -0.01 -25.74
N SER A 140 -33.02 0.12 -26.72
CA SER A 140 -33.38 0.34 -28.13
C SER A 140 -32.26 -0.16 -29.04
N PRO A 141 -32.56 -0.81 -30.18
CA PRO A 141 -33.88 -1.30 -30.58
C PRO A 141 -34.30 -2.53 -29.76
N VAL A 142 -35.55 -2.97 -29.95
CA VAL A 142 -36.00 -4.28 -29.45
C VAL A 142 -35.44 -5.39 -30.35
N ASP A 143 -35.17 -6.55 -29.76
CA ASP A 143 -34.73 -7.72 -30.52
C ASP A 143 -35.76 -8.14 -31.59
N GLY A 144 -35.29 -8.39 -32.80
CA GLY A 144 -36.09 -8.69 -33.98
C GLY A 144 -36.75 -7.47 -34.65
N GLN A 145 -36.49 -6.24 -34.18
CA GLN A 145 -37.11 -5.04 -34.74
C GLN A 145 -36.73 -4.82 -36.21
N GLU A 146 -37.72 -4.46 -37.03
CA GLU A 146 -37.51 -3.95 -38.38
C GLU A 146 -37.18 -2.44 -38.33
N VAL A 147 -36.16 -2.03 -39.09
CA VAL A 147 -35.69 -0.64 -39.15
C VAL A 147 -35.50 -0.19 -40.60
N ALA A 148 -35.79 1.09 -40.86
CA ALA A 148 -35.66 1.70 -42.19
C ALA A 148 -34.36 2.50 -42.36
N GLU A 149 -33.65 2.80 -41.27
CA GLU A 149 -32.40 3.55 -41.30
C GLU A 149 -31.20 2.60 -41.38
N LYS A 150 -30.26 2.87 -42.29
CA LYS A 150 -29.04 2.06 -42.46
C LYS A 150 -28.10 2.14 -41.25
N VAL A 151 -28.11 3.26 -40.54
CA VAL A 151 -27.31 3.46 -39.33
C VAL A 151 -28.22 3.29 -38.13
N LEU A 152 -28.03 2.19 -37.42
CA LEU A 152 -28.72 1.89 -36.17
C LEU A 152 -28.00 2.57 -35.00
N VAL A 153 -28.78 3.15 -34.09
CA VAL A 153 -28.31 3.57 -32.78
C VAL A 153 -28.81 2.53 -31.77
N ILE A 154 -27.88 1.82 -31.15
CA ILE A 154 -28.16 0.86 -30.09
C ILE A 154 -27.92 1.58 -28.76
N GLU A 155 -28.95 1.61 -27.91
CA GLU A 155 -28.95 2.23 -26.61
C GLU A 155 -29.28 1.20 -25.54
N GLY A 156 -28.73 1.38 -24.35
CA GLY A 156 -28.98 0.47 -23.25
C GLY A 156 -28.24 0.81 -21.98
N LYS A 157 -28.18 -0.16 -21.05
CA LYS A 157 -27.47 -0.07 -19.79
C LYS A 157 -26.51 -1.24 -19.57
N THR A 158 -25.39 -0.93 -18.93
CA THR A 158 -24.39 -1.87 -18.43
C THR A 158 -23.80 -1.31 -17.12
N GLU A 159 -22.71 -1.87 -16.61
CA GLU A 159 -22.00 -1.33 -15.46
C GLU A 159 -21.17 -0.09 -15.84
N GLY A 160 -21.24 0.96 -15.00
CA GLY A 160 -20.52 2.22 -15.21
C GLY A 160 -19.00 2.07 -15.31
N GLY A 161 -18.44 2.59 -16.41
CA GLY A 161 -17.01 2.47 -16.72
C GLY A 161 -16.59 1.15 -17.39
N SER A 162 -17.55 0.29 -17.74
CA SER A 162 -17.30 -0.85 -18.63
C SER A 162 -17.00 -0.40 -20.05
N LYS A 163 -16.34 -1.25 -20.82
CA LYS A 163 -16.23 -1.17 -22.28
C LYS A 163 -17.41 -1.91 -22.89
N ILE A 164 -18.00 -1.39 -23.96
CA ILE A 164 -19.05 -2.06 -24.74
C ILE A 164 -18.68 -2.07 -26.21
N THR A 165 -18.96 -3.17 -26.90
CA THR A 165 -18.79 -3.27 -28.36
C THR A 165 -19.98 -3.94 -29.03
N ALA A 166 -20.21 -3.67 -30.31
CA ALA A 166 -21.15 -4.35 -31.20
C ALA A 166 -20.40 -4.88 -32.43
N ASN A 167 -20.21 -6.21 -32.55
CA ASN A 167 -19.30 -6.83 -33.52
C ASN A 167 -17.97 -6.03 -33.63
N GLU A 168 -17.29 -5.87 -32.50
CA GLU A 168 -16.01 -5.15 -32.36
C GLU A 168 -16.07 -3.62 -32.51
N ARG A 169 -17.22 -3.03 -32.93
CA ARG A 169 -17.40 -1.58 -32.95
C ARG A 169 -17.59 -1.04 -31.55
N ILE A 170 -16.70 -0.15 -31.11
CA ILE A 170 -16.73 0.45 -29.78
C ILE A 170 -17.94 1.37 -29.61
N GLY A 171 -18.63 1.22 -28.48
CA GLY A 171 -19.60 2.19 -27.98
C GLY A 171 -19.05 3.08 -26.88
N THR A 172 -19.88 4.02 -26.45
CA THR A 172 -19.63 4.81 -25.24
C THR A 172 -20.43 4.24 -24.08
N VAL A 173 -19.86 4.26 -22.88
CA VAL A 173 -20.56 3.98 -21.62
C VAL A 173 -20.28 5.15 -20.68
N ASP A 174 -21.31 5.76 -20.12
CA ASP A 174 -21.16 6.84 -19.14
C ASP A 174 -20.96 6.30 -17.70
N ALA A 175 -20.85 7.21 -16.73
CA ALA A 175 -20.66 6.84 -15.33
C ALA A 175 -21.88 6.13 -14.72
N ASP A 176 -23.08 6.40 -15.25
CA ASP A 176 -24.34 5.79 -14.83
C ASP A 176 -24.61 4.46 -15.55
N GLY A 177 -23.71 4.05 -16.46
CA GLY A 177 -23.80 2.81 -17.22
C GLY A 177 -24.68 2.90 -18.45
N ASN A 178 -25.17 4.09 -18.84
CA ASN A 178 -25.89 4.22 -20.11
C ASN A 178 -24.89 4.08 -21.25
N PHE A 179 -25.23 3.23 -22.22
CA PHE A 179 -24.39 3.02 -23.38
C PHE A 179 -25.06 3.42 -24.69
N THR A 180 -24.23 3.79 -25.67
CA THR A 180 -24.67 4.08 -27.04
C THR A 180 -23.67 3.52 -28.03
N ILE A 181 -24.16 2.82 -29.06
CA ILE A 181 -23.34 2.29 -30.16
C ILE A 181 -24.01 2.66 -31.49
N LYS A 182 -23.24 3.23 -32.42
CA LYS A 182 -23.67 3.42 -33.81
C LYS A 182 -23.20 2.24 -34.66
N TYR A 183 -24.14 1.54 -35.26
CA TYR A 183 -23.88 0.34 -36.05
C TYR A 183 -24.41 0.49 -37.47
N THR A 184 -23.62 0.12 -38.48
CA THR A 184 -24.05 0.17 -39.89
C THR A 184 -24.60 -1.18 -40.31
N LEU A 185 -25.86 -1.21 -40.71
CA LEU A 185 -26.58 -2.43 -41.10
C LEU A 185 -26.30 -2.80 -42.57
N ALA A 186 -26.29 -4.11 -42.82
CA ALA A 186 -26.46 -4.71 -44.14
C ALA A 186 -27.96 -4.89 -44.42
N GLU A 187 -28.36 -4.90 -45.69
CA GLU A 187 -29.75 -5.18 -46.07
C GLU A 187 -30.19 -6.57 -45.60
N GLY A 188 -31.42 -6.66 -45.08
CA GLY A 188 -31.95 -7.90 -44.50
C GLY A 188 -31.62 -8.07 -43.02
N GLU A 189 -31.47 -9.32 -42.59
CA GLU A 189 -31.23 -9.67 -41.18
C GLU A 189 -29.79 -9.37 -40.77
N ASN A 190 -29.63 -8.72 -39.62
CA ASN A 190 -28.35 -8.41 -39.00
C ASN A 190 -28.30 -9.04 -37.61
N SER A 191 -27.30 -9.88 -37.37
CA SER A 191 -26.98 -10.41 -36.05
C SER A 191 -25.79 -9.65 -35.45
N ILE A 192 -26.04 -8.98 -34.33
CA ILE A 192 -25.10 -8.07 -33.68
C ILE A 192 -24.71 -8.63 -32.31
N LEU A 193 -23.46 -9.07 -32.17
CA LEU A 193 -22.91 -9.51 -30.89
C LEU A 193 -22.50 -8.29 -30.05
N LEU A 194 -23.21 -8.06 -28.97
CA LEU A 194 -22.84 -7.11 -27.94
C LEU A 194 -21.90 -7.77 -26.94
N VAL A 195 -20.81 -7.09 -26.61
CA VAL A 195 -19.84 -7.54 -25.61
C VAL A 195 -19.55 -6.42 -24.63
N ALA A 196 -19.84 -6.64 -23.35
CA ALA A 196 -19.47 -5.76 -22.25
C ALA A 196 -18.29 -6.35 -21.47
N ILE A 197 -17.31 -5.51 -21.13
CA ILE A 197 -16.14 -5.89 -20.32
C ILE A 197 -15.95 -4.84 -19.23
N ASP A 198 -15.94 -5.27 -17.97
CA ASP A 198 -15.75 -4.38 -16.82
C ASP A 198 -14.26 -4.06 -16.55
N ARG A 199 -13.95 -3.45 -15.41
CA ARG A 199 -12.57 -3.16 -14.98
C ARG A 199 -11.81 -4.40 -14.50
N GLY A 200 -12.53 -5.42 -14.04
CA GLY A 200 -12.01 -6.73 -13.66
C GLY A 200 -11.73 -7.65 -14.85
N GLU A 201 -11.98 -7.19 -16.08
CA GLU A 201 -11.92 -8.00 -17.31
C GLU A 201 -12.89 -9.20 -17.26
N ASN A 202 -13.99 -9.09 -16.50
CA ASN A 202 -15.13 -10.01 -16.63
C ASN A 202 -15.97 -9.60 -17.85
N LYS A 203 -16.62 -10.58 -18.48
CA LYS A 203 -17.25 -10.43 -19.80
C LYS A 203 -18.69 -10.92 -19.79
N THR A 204 -19.56 -10.14 -20.42
CA THR A 204 -20.91 -10.56 -20.79
C THR A 204 -21.13 -10.40 -22.29
N GLU A 205 -21.83 -11.36 -22.89
CA GLU A 205 -22.17 -11.37 -24.31
C GLU A 205 -23.69 -11.42 -24.48
N LYS A 206 -24.20 -10.67 -25.46
CA LYS A 206 -25.63 -10.68 -25.82
C LYS A 206 -25.79 -10.46 -27.31
N THR A 207 -26.57 -11.30 -27.97
CA THR A 207 -26.90 -11.10 -29.38
C THR A 207 -28.16 -10.25 -29.51
N LEU A 208 -28.11 -9.25 -30.39
CA LEU A 208 -29.25 -8.44 -30.84
C LEU A 208 -29.46 -8.69 -32.33
N THR A 209 -30.66 -9.08 -32.71
CA THR A 209 -31.07 -9.27 -34.11
C THR A 209 -31.93 -8.08 -34.53
N VAL A 210 -31.68 -7.55 -35.72
CA VAL A 210 -32.55 -6.53 -36.35
C VAL A 210 -32.67 -6.80 -37.84
N LYS A 211 -33.74 -6.33 -38.48
CA LYS A 211 -33.91 -6.43 -39.92
C LYS A 211 -33.96 -5.06 -40.56
N TYR A 212 -33.01 -4.78 -41.44
CA TYR A 212 -32.95 -3.54 -42.20
C TYR A 212 -33.67 -3.71 -43.54
N SER A 213 -34.70 -2.91 -43.78
CA SER A 213 -35.42 -2.80 -45.05
C SER A 213 -35.53 -1.32 -45.42
N PRO A 214 -34.80 -0.84 -46.45
CA PRO A 214 -34.83 0.55 -46.91
C PRO A 214 -36.22 1.06 -47.29
#